data_AF-H0EK68-F1
#
_entry.id   AF-H0EK68-F1
#
_cell.length_a   1.000
_cell.length_b   1.000
_cell.length_c   1.000
_cell.angle_alpha   90.00
_cell.angle_beta   90.00
_cell.angle_gamma   90.00
#
_symmetry.space_group_name_H-M   'P 1'
#
loop_
_entity.id
_entity.type
_entity.pdbx_description
1 polymer ?
#
loop_
_entity_poly.entity_id
_entity_poly.type
_entity_poly.pdbx_seq_one_letter_code
_entity_poly.pdbx_strand_id
1 'polypeptide(L)'
;MDETETLVDKLCMLFEGATAIVTLARGEDNIQKQLQYYVDLRKHVASFDKLLSEKLERMEEFQSQDLLQKLSILLTFDFEAACHLKKWDELGHVILNANICKSMRAYELMADCAISISPPTQALIATLKKIVNEAWALECVNSVNLAKYMRCLFQIALLSHEETAETLLDQVAAHAREASETDEPYPSEELDWIATKAFNHAVDLYLGQQEDACKVWASKAINVAHFVNDEGALERLLQEKLAGLLLDT
;
A
#
# COMPACT_ATOMS: atom_id res chain seq x y z
N MET A 1 -28.02 -3.01 -34.35
CA MET A 1 -26.70 -3.07 -33.71
C MET A 1 -26.67 -1.85 -32.81
N ASP A 2 -26.86 -2.10 -31.52
CA ASP A 2 -27.06 -1.03 -30.53
C ASP A 2 -25.75 -0.25 -30.37
N GLU A 3 -25.79 1.08 -30.27
CA GLU A 3 -24.57 1.91 -30.18
C GLU A 3 -23.72 1.55 -28.94
N THR A 4 -24.38 1.04 -27.90
CA THR A 4 -23.80 0.48 -26.67
C THR A 4 -23.01 -0.81 -26.93
N GLU A 5 -23.54 -1.74 -27.72
CA GLU A 5 -22.91 -3.01 -28.06
C GLU A 5 -21.58 -2.79 -28.81
N THR A 6 -21.59 -1.88 -29.78
CA THR A 6 -20.38 -1.53 -30.58
C THR A 6 -19.30 -0.85 -29.72
N LEU A 7 -19.69 -0.21 -28.62
CA LEU A 7 -18.78 0.52 -27.73
C LEU A 7 -18.16 -0.40 -26.69
N VAL A 8 -18.92 -1.36 -26.15
CA VAL A 8 -18.39 -2.42 -25.28
C VAL A 8 -17.33 -3.22 -26.04
N ASP A 9 -17.59 -3.57 -27.30
CA ASP A 9 -16.60 -4.25 -28.16
C ASP A 9 -15.30 -3.44 -28.28
N LYS A 10 -15.39 -2.12 -28.46
CA LYS A 10 -14.23 -1.23 -28.55
C LYS A 10 -13.44 -1.15 -27.24
N LEU A 11 -14.13 -1.11 -26.09
CA LEU A 11 -13.48 -1.16 -24.78
C LEU A 11 -12.78 -2.50 -24.56
N CYS A 12 -13.40 -3.61 -24.91
CA CYS A 12 -12.80 -4.94 -24.85
C CYS A 12 -11.55 -5.04 -25.74
N MET A 13 -11.60 -4.53 -26.97
CA MET A 13 -10.42 -4.47 -27.84
C MET A 13 -9.27 -3.65 -27.25
N LEU A 14 -9.58 -2.50 -26.63
CA LEU A 14 -8.56 -1.68 -25.95
C LEU A 14 -7.93 -2.43 -24.78
N PHE A 15 -8.73 -3.17 -24.01
CA PHE A 15 -8.27 -4.00 -22.91
C PHE A 15 -7.36 -5.14 -23.40
N GLU A 16 -7.78 -5.89 -24.41
CA GLU A 16 -6.99 -6.97 -25.02
C GLU A 16 -5.69 -6.45 -25.65
N GLY A 17 -5.73 -5.29 -26.30
CA GLY A 17 -4.55 -4.64 -26.84
C GLY A 17 -3.55 -4.29 -25.73
N ALA A 18 -4.02 -3.71 -24.63
CA ALA A 18 -3.18 -3.37 -23.49
C ALA A 18 -2.57 -4.61 -22.80
N THR A 19 -3.34 -5.70 -22.62
CA THR A 19 -2.82 -6.95 -22.02
C THR A 19 -1.77 -7.60 -22.92
N ALA A 20 -1.93 -7.55 -24.24
CA ALA A 20 -0.92 -8.00 -25.18
C ALA A 20 0.36 -7.15 -25.10
N ILE A 21 0.22 -5.82 -25.09
CA ILE A 21 1.37 -4.89 -25.04
C ILE A 21 2.17 -5.05 -23.74
N VAL A 22 1.51 -5.15 -22.57
CA VAL A 22 2.24 -5.33 -21.30
C VAL A 22 2.99 -6.67 -21.28
N THR A 23 2.42 -7.71 -21.87
CA THR A 23 3.09 -9.02 -22.00
C THR A 23 4.34 -8.91 -22.87
N LEU A 24 4.26 -8.18 -23.99
CA LEU A 24 5.42 -7.90 -24.84
C LEU A 24 6.47 -7.05 -24.11
N ALA A 25 6.06 -6.03 -23.36
CA ALA A 25 6.97 -5.17 -22.60
C ALA A 25 7.77 -5.98 -21.56
N ARG A 26 7.11 -6.85 -20.80
CA ARG A 26 7.74 -7.68 -19.76
C ARG A 26 8.71 -8.72 -20.32
N GLY A 27 8.48 -9.19 -21.55
CA GLY A 27 9.33 -10.17 -22.23
C GLY A 27 10.40 -9.57 -23.16
N GLU A 28 10.47 -8.24 -23.28
CA GLU A 28 11.40 -7.57 -24.21
C GLU A 28 12.74 -7.26 -23.53
N ASP A 29 13.81 -7.81 -24.09
CA ASP A 29 15.18 -7.59 -23.60
C ASP A 29 15.73 -6.23 -24.02
N ASN A 30 15.27 -5.69 -25.16
CA ASN A 30 15.71 -4.39 -25.63
C ASN A 30 15.01 -3.27 -24.83
N ILE A 31 15.77 -2.61 -23.95
CA ILE A 31 15.28 -1.52 -23.10
C ILE A 31 14.52 -0.44 -23.90
N GLN A 32 15.02 -0.04 -25.07
CA GLN A 32 14.40 1.04 -25.84
C GLN A 32 13.04 0.63 -26.42
N LYS A 33 12.93 -0.62 -26.90
CA LYS A 33 11.64 -1.20 -27.34
C LYS A 33 10.69 -1.45 -26.18
N GLN A 34 11.20 -1.95 -25.06
CA GLN A 34 10.42 -2.14 -23.84
C GLN A 34 9.78 -0.82 -23.39
N LEU A 35 10.56 0.26 -23.32
CA LEU A 35 10.03 1.58 -22.97
C LEU A 35 9.00 2.07 -23.99
N GLN A 36 9.18 1.78 -25.28
CA GLN A 36 8.18 2.11 -26.30
C GLN A 36 6.86 1.35 -26.09
N TYR A 37 6.92 0.05 -25.77
CA TYR A 37 5.71 -0.71 -25.41
C TYR A 37 5.00 -0.11 -24.20
N TYR A 38 5.74 0.30 -23.16
CA TYR A 38 5.13 0.98 -22.03
C TYR A 38 4.48 2.32 -22.43
N VAL A 39 5.09 3.12 -23.31
CA VAL A 39 4.44 4.33 -23.83
C VAL A 39 3.13 4.01 -24.55
N ASP A 40 3.11 2.97 -25.39
CA ASP A 40 1.92 2.61 -26.16
C ASP A 40 0.83 1.97 -25.30
N LEU A 41 1.21 1.24 -24.25
CA LEU A 41 0.31 0.73 -23.23
C LEU A 41 -0.45 1.88 -22.55
N ARG A 42 0.25 2.92 -22.09
CA ARG A 42 -0.39 4.07 -21.42
C ARG A 42 -1.38 4.80 -22.33
N LYS A 43 -1.14 4.85 -23.65
CA LYS A 43 -2.11 5.38 -24.62
C LYS A 43 -3.39 4.54 -24.71
N HIS A 44 -3.27 3.21 -24.64
CA HIS A 44 -4.43 2.31 -24.64
C HIS A 44 -5.24 2.48 -23.37
N VAL A 45 -4.59 2.55 -22.21
CA VAL A 45 -5.26 2.78 -20.92
C VAL A 45 -5.99 4.12 -20.92
N ALA A 46 -5.33 5.20 -21.34
CA ALA A 46 -5.97 6.52 -21.43
C ALA A 46 -7.16 6.55 -22.40
N SER A 47 -7.08 5.79 -23.51
CA SER A 47 -8.19 5.68 -24.47
C SER A 47 -9.37 4.90 -23.89
N PHE A 48 -9.09 3.84 -23.11
CA PHE A 48 -10.11 3.06 -22.41
C PHE A 48 -10.82 3.91 -21.35
N ASP A 49 -10.05 4.57 -20.48
CA ASP A 49 -10.55 5.41 -19.39
C ASP A 49 -11.44 6.56 -19.91
N LYS A 50 -10.99 7.25 -20.96
CA LYS A 50 -11.78 8.29 -21.61
C LYS A 50 -13.09 7.74 -22.18
N LEU A 51 -13.05 6.60 -22.87
CA LEU A 51 -14.25 6.04 -23.50
C LEU A 51 -15.24 5.51 -22.45
N LEU A 52 -14.75 4.93 -21.36
CA LEU A 52 -15.58 4.46 -20.26
C LEU A 52 -16.25 5.62 -19.51
N SER A 53 -15.49 6.67 -19.16
CA SER A 53 -16.01 7.84 -18.44
C SER A 53 -17.11 8.60 -19.19
N GLU A 54 -17.06 8.65 -20.53
CA GLU A 54 -18.09 9.28 -21.35
C GLU A 54 -19.46 8.59 -21.28
N LYS A 55 -19.52 7.33 -20.83
CA LYS A 55 -20.72 6.47 -20.97
C LYS A 55 -21.09 5.66 -19.73
N LEU A 56 -20.29 5.70 -18.66
CA LEU A 56 -20.50 4.91 -17.44
C LEU A 56 -21.92 5.04 -16.88
N GLU A 57 -22.49 6.26 -16.86
CA GLU A 57 -23.85 6.54 -16.36
C GLU A 57 -24.98 5.95 -17.22
N ARG A 58 -24.69 5.52 -18.45
CA ARG A 58 -25.69 5.04 -19.42
C ARG A 58 -25.64 3.53 -19.63
N MET A 59 -24.72 2.84 -18.96
CA MET A 59 -24.53 1.41 -19.08
C MET A 59 -25.37 0.65 -18.05
N GLU A 60 -25.73 -0.59 -18.38
CA GLU A 60 -26.32 -1.50 -17.42
C GLU A 60 -25.32 -1.83 -16.30
N GLU A 61 -25.82 -2.03 -15.08
CA GLU A 61 -25.01 -2.22 -13.88
C GLU A 61 -23.98 -3.35 -14.04
N PHE A 62 -24.39 -4.50 -14.60
CA PHE A 62 -23.48 -5.63 -14.84
C PHE A 62 -22.36 -5.31 -15.83
N GLN A 63 -22.66 -4.63 -16.93
CA GLN A 63 -21.66 -4.23 -17.93
C GLN A 63 -20.68 -3.20 -17.35
N SER A 64 -21.19 -2.26 -16.56
CA SER A 64 -20.37 -1.25 -15.89
C SER A 64 -19.41 -1.89 -14.87
N GLN A 65 -19.86 -2.92 -14.14
CA GLN A 65 -19.02 -3.62 -13.17
C GLN A 65 -17.88 -4.41 -13.83
N ASP A 66 -18.14 -5.15 -14.91
CA ASP A 66 -17.09 -5.86 -15.65
C ASP A 66 -16.06 -4.87 -16.23
N LEU A 67 -16.51 -3.76 -16.81
CA LEU A 67 -15.62 -2.73 -17.36
C LEU A 67 -14.80 -2.01 -16.29
N LEU A 68 -15.36 -1.78 -15.10
CA LEU A 68 -14.62 -1.24 -13.95
C LEU A 68 -13.57 -2.25 -13.43
N GLN A 69 -13.86 -3.55 -13.44
CA GLN A 69 -12.84 -4.55 -13.12
C GLN A 69 -11.72 -4.54 -14.16
N LYS A 70 -12.03 -4.46 -15.46
CA LYS A 70 -11.03 -4.31 -16.51
C LYS A 70 -10.21 -3.03 -16.34
N LEU A 71 -10.84 -1.90 -16.03
CA LEU A 71 -10.15 -0.64 -15.74
C LEU A 71 -9.18 -0.80 -14.56
N SER A 72 -9.57 -1.50 -13.50
CA SER A 72 -8.70 -1.73 -12.34
C SER A 72 -7.41 -2.45 -12.73
N ILE A 73 -7.49 -3.44 -13.63
CA ILE A 73 -6.33 -4.15 -14.16
C ILE A 73 -5.50 -3.21 -15.03
N LEU A 74 -6.13 -2.45 -15.93
CA LEU A 74 -5.43 -1.49 -16.80
C LEU A 74 -4.69 -0.41 -16.01
N LEU A 75 -5.24 0.07 -14.90
CA LEU A 75 -4.58 1.06 -14.06
C LEU A 75 -3.37 0.48 -13.31
N THR A 76 -3.39 -0.80 -12.94
CA THR A 76 -2.17 -1.45 -12.42
C THR A 76 -1.08 -1.57 -13.48
N PHE A 77 -1.45 -1.82 -14.74
CA PHE A 77 -0.51 -1.80 -15.87
C PHE A 77 0.00 -0.39 -16.19
N ASP A 78 -0.87 0.63 -16.12
CA ASP A 78 -0.47 2.03 -16.30
C ASP A 78 0.50 2.50 -15.21
N PHE A 79 0.28 2.05 -13.98
CA PHE A 79 1.18 2.30 -12.86
C PHE A 79 2.56 1.66 -13.09
N GLU A 80 2.60 0.38 -13.46
CA GLU A 80 3.84 -0.31 -13.83
C GLU A 80 4.58 0.40 -14.97
N ALA A 81 3.84 0.78 -16.02
CA ALA A 81 4.38 1.52 -17.15
C ALA A 81 4.99 2.86 -16.72
N ALA A 82 4.29 3.62 -15.88
CA ALA A 82 4.77 4.88 -15.34
C ALA A 82 6.06 4.68 -14.52
N CYS A 83 6.14 3.61 -13.72
CA CYS A 83 7.34 3.27 -12.99
C CYS A 83 8.53 2.93 -13.91
N HIS A 84 8.35 2.08 -14.92
CA HIS A 84 9.40 1.77 -15.89
C HIS A 84 9.86 2.99 -16.70
N LEU A 85 8.93 3.91 -17.01
CA LEU A 85 9.20 5.18 -17.68
C LEU A 85 9.76 6.26 -16.74
N LYS A 86 9.93 5.95 -15.44
CA LYS A 86 10.40 6.86 -14.39
C LYS A 86 9.55 8.13 -14.24
N LYS A 87 8.25 8.00 -14.49
CA LYS A 87 7.24 9.07 -14.38
C LYS A 87 6.66 9.13 -12.96
N TRP A 88 7.54 9.39 -11.99
CA TRP A 88 7.22 9.33 -10.57
C TRP A 88 6.14 10.34 -10.14
N ASP A 89 6.14 11.51 -10.78
CA ASP A 89 5.15 12.57 -10.61
C ASP A 89 3.74 12.18 -11.05
N GLU A 90 3.64 11.20 -11.96
CA GLU A 90 2.35 10.74 -12.50
C GLU A 90 1.73 9.59 -11.69
N LEU A 91 2.51 8.89 -10.85
CA LEU A 91 2.03 7.75 -10.05
C LEU A 91 0.83 8.13 -9.16
N GLY A 92 0.89 9.31 -8.56
CA GLY A 92 -0.18 9.79 -7.70
C GLY A 92 -1.49 10.04 -8.44
N HIS A 93 -1.46 10.33 -9.75
CA HIS A 93 -2.66 10.47 -10.56
C HIS A 93 -3.27 9.10 -10.89
N VAL A 94 -2.44 8.11 -11.23
CA VAL A 94 -2.92 6.73 -11.49
C VAL A 94 -3.61 6.13 -10.27
N ILE A 95 -3.05 6.35 -9.07
CA ILE A 95 -3.64 5.89 -7.81
C ILE A 95 -5.03 6.52 -7.57
N LEU A 96 -5.18 7.82 -7.83
CA LEU A 96 -6.47 8.52 -7.69
C LEU A 96 -7.50 7.97 -8.67
N ASN A 97 -7.11 7.76 -9.93
CA ASN A 97 -8.02 7.24 -10.96
C ASN A 97 -8.53 5.84 -10.62
N ALA A 98 -7.76 5.03 -9.88
CA ALA A 98 -8.19 3.70 -9.46
C ALA A 98 -9.33 3.71 -8.43
N ASN A 99 -9.63 4.85 -7.79
CA ASN A 99 -10.66 4.94 -6.75
C ASN A 99 -12.06 4.59 -7.30
N ILE A 100 -12.36 4.93 -8.56
CA ILE A 100 -13.64 4.57 -9.19
C ILE A 100 -13.86 3.06 -9.28
N CYS A 101 -12.78 2.28 -9.32
CA CYS A 101 -12.84 0.83 -9.48
C CYS A 101 -13.16 0.09 -8.17
N LYS A 102 -13.06 0.77 -7.02
CA LYS A 102 -13.27 0.20 -5.68
C LYS A 102 -12.54 -1.14 -5.46
N SER A 103 -11.33 -1.26 -5.99
CA SER A 103 -10.56 -2.50 -6.01
C SER A 103 -9.35 -2.40 -5.09
N MET A 104 -9.46 -3.00 -3.89
CA MET A 104 -8.32 -3.12 -2.98
C MET A 104 -7.14 -3.82 -3.67
N ARG A 105 -7.41 -4.89 -4.43
CA ARG A 105 -6.40 -5.66 -5.16
C ARG A 105 -5.55 -4.80 -6.09
N ALA A 106 -6.13 -3.76 -6.71
CA ALA A 106 -5.37 -2.84 -7.56
C ALA A 106 -4.32 -2.06 -6.74
N TYR A 107 -4.69 -1.58 -5.56
CA TYR A 107 -3.76 -0.89 -4.66
C TYR A 107 -2.64 -1.80 -4.15
N GLU A 108 -2.94 -3.07 -3.83
CA GLU A 108 -1.91 -4.04 -3.44
C GLU A 108 -0.87 -4.22 -4.56
N LEU A 109 -1.34 -4.43 -5.81
CA LEU A 109 -0.48 -4.61 -6.97
C LEU A 109 0.36 -3.36 -7.28
N MET A 110 -0.19 -2.16 -7.11
CA MET A 110 0.56 -0.91 -7.26
C MET A 110 1.65 -0.77 -6.19
N ALA A 111 1.35 -1.14 -4.94
CA ALA A 111 2.32 -1.11 -3.85
C ALA A 111 3.46 -2.10 -4.10
N ASP A 112 3.14 -3.35 -4.45
CA ASP A 112 4.11 -4.39 -4.80
C ASP A 112 5.01 -3.95 -5.97
N CYS A 113 4.42 -3.33 -6.99
CA CYS A 113 5.14 -2.77 -8.13
C CYS A 113 6.11 -1.65 -7.72
N ALA A 114 5.66 -0.69 -6.90
CA ALA A 114 6.50 0.40 -6.42
C ALA A 114 7.69 -0.10 -5.60
N ILE A 115 7.46 -1.08 -4.72
CA ILE A 115 8.52 -1.70 -3.90
C ILE A 115 9.52 -2.43 -4.80
N SER A 116 9.02 -3.20 -5.77
CA SER A 116 9.87 -4.00 -6.68
C SER A 116 10.75 -3.14 -7.58
N ILE A 117 10.22 -2.03 -8.10
CA ILE A 117 10.96 -1.12 -8.98
C ILE A 117 11.92 -0.23 -8.20
N SER A 118 11.63 0.03 -6.92
CA SER A 118 12.46 0.82 -6.00
C SER A 118 12.79 2.22 -6.56
N PRO A 119 11.78 3.11 -6.68
CA PRO A 119 12.00 4.50 -7.08
C PRO A 119 12.81 5.26 -6.02
N PRO A 120 13.26 6.50 -6.30
CA PRO A 120 13.91 7.34 -5.30
C PRO A 120 13.08 7.42 -4.01
N THR A 121 13.75 7.38 -2.85
CA THR A 121 13.10 7.24 -1.53
C THR A 121 11.91 8.18 -1.33
N GLN A 122 12.05 9.44 -1.70
CA GLN A 122 10.98 10.44 -1.59
C GLN A 122 9.74 10.08 -2.42
N ALA A 123 9.95 9.56 -3.64
CA ALA A 123 8.88 9.12 -4.52
C ALA A 123 8.22 7.84 -3.98
N LEU A 124 9.00 6.89 -3.46
CA LEU A 124 8.46 5.66 -2.85
C LEU A 124 7.55 6.01 -1.66
N ILE A 125 8.03 6.85 -0.75
CA ILE A 125 7.26 7.27 0.44
C ILE A 125 5.98 8.01 0.02
N ALA A 126 6.08 8.97 -0.91
CA ALA A 126 4.91 9.71 -1.39
C ALA A 126 3.87 8.79 -2.05
N THR A 127 4.34 7.81 -2.83
CA THR A 127 3.50 6.84 -3.53
C THR A 127 2.79 5.92 -2.55
N LEU A 128 3.53 5.28 -1.62
CA LEU A 128 2.96 4.38 -0.63
C LEU A 128 1.98 5.10 0.30
N LYS A 129 2.32 6.30 0.79
CA LYS A 129 1.39 7.13 1.58
C LYS A 129 0.08 7.38 0.84
N LYS A 130 0.14 7.65 -0.47
CA LYS A 130 -1.06 7.92 -1.26
C LYS A 130 -1.89 6.65 -1.51
N ILE A 131 -1.25 5.52 -1.78
CA ILE A 131 -1.93 4.23 -1.89
C ILE A 131 -2.68 3.91 -0.59
N VAL A 132 -2.04 4.11 0.55
CA VAL A 132 -2.66 3.89 1.88
C VAL A 132 -3.88 4.77 2.07
N ASN A 133 -3.76 6.08 1.80
CA ASN A 133 -4.87 7.01 1.98
C ASN A 133 -6.08 6.64 1.09
N GLU A 134 -5.86 6.27 -0.17
CA GLU A 134 -6.96 5.89 -1.05
C GLU A 134 -7.53 4.50 -0.71
N ALA A 135 -6.69 3.55 -0.31
CA ALA A 135 -7.14 2.24 0.16
C ALA A 135 -7.97 2.35 1.45
N TRP A 136 -7.60 3.27 2.35
CA TRP A 136 -8.36 3.60 3.55
C TRP A 136 -9.74 4.17 3.21
N ALA A 137 -9.81 5.09 2.25
CA ALA A 137 -11.06 5.73 1.81
C ALA A 137 -12.04 4.78 1.09
N LEU A 138 -11.62 3.56 0.74
CA LEU A 138 -12.51 2.59 0.11
C LEU A 138 -13.57 1.99 1.05
N GLU A 139 -13.49 2.24 2.37
CA GLU A 139 -14.39 1.66 3.40
C GLU A 139 -14.58 0.13 3.27
N CYS A 140 -13.68 -0.55 2.54
CA CYS A 140 -13.70 -1.99 2.26
C CYS A 140 -12.48 -2.66 2.91
N VAL A 141 -12.13 -2.24 4.12
CA VAL A 141 -10.92 -2.70 4.79
C VAL A 141 -11.30 -3.67 5.89
N ASN A 142 -11.16 -4.96 5.57
CA ASN A 142 -10.85 -5.98 6.58
C ASN A 142 -9.62 -5.48 7.37
N SER A 143 -9.76 -5.31 8.68
CA SER A 143 -8.69 -4.87 9.60
C SER A 143 -7.37 -5.64 9.42
N VAL A 144 -7.45 -6.87 8.93
CA VAL A 144 -6.34 -7.80 8.65
C VAL A 144 -5.37 -7.29 7.57
N ASN A 145 -5.86 -6.78 6.45
CA ASN A 145 -4.97 -6.37 5.35
C ASN A 145 -4.25 -5.07 5.70
N LEU A 146 -4.97 -4.12 6.30
CA LEU A 146 -4.40 -2.86 6.80
C LEU A 146 -3.27 -3.09 7.80
N ALA A 147 -3.46 -4.03 8.72
CA ALA A 147 -2.46 -4.33 9.72
C ALA A 147 -1.15 -4.88 9.11
N LYS A 148 -1.25 -5.74 8.10
CA LYS A 148 -0.10 -6.23 7.31
C LYS A 148 0.62 -5.09 6.58
N TYR A 149 -0.13 -4.13 6.04
CA TYR A 149 0.48 -2.95 5.39
C TYR A 149 1.20 -2.04 6.40
N MET A 150 0.61 -1.80 7.56
CA MET A 150 1.27 -1.06 8.63
C MET A 150 2.58 -1.73 9.06
N ARG A 151 2.60 -3.07 9.16
CA ARG A 151 3.84 -3.83 9.40
C ARG A 151 4.88 -3.55 8.33
N CYS A 152 4.54 -3.64 7.05
CA CYS A 152 5.46 -3.38 5.94
C CYS A 152 6.01 -1.96 5.96
N LEU A 153 5.15 -0.96 6.17
CA LEU A 153 5.56 0.45 6.25
C LEU A 153 6.50 0.70 7.42
N PHE A 154 6.18 0.16 8.60
CA PHE A 154 7.03 0.27 9.78
C PHE A 154 8.40 -0.36 9.52
N GLN A 155 8.44 -1.55 8.90
CA GLN A 155 9.69 -2.22 8.56
C GLN A 155 10.57 -1.39 7.61
N ILE A 156 9.98 -0.77 6.58
CA ILE A 156 10.72 0.08 5.63
C ILE A 156 11.19 1.37 6.30
N ALA A 157 10.30 2.01 7.07
CA ALA A 157 10.61 3.25 7.76
C ALA A 157 11.73 3.06 8.78
N LEU A 158 11.74 1.95 9.52
CA LEU A 158 12.77 1.65 10.51
C LEU A 158 14.18 1.56 9.88
N LEU A 159 14.26 1.13 8.62
CA LEU A 159 15.54 1.01 7.88
C LEU A 159 16.01 2.32 7.25
N SER A 160 15.14 3.31 7.08
CA SER A 160 15.40 4.47 6.22
C SER A 160 15.20 5.82 6.91
N HIS A 161 14.20 5.94 7.77
CA HIS A 161 13.79 7.17 8.46
C HIS A 161 13.19 6.85 9.84
N GLU A 162 14.05 6.80 10.85
CA GLU A 162 13.68 6.43 12.23
C GLU A 162 12.52 7.27 12.79
N GLU A 163 12.51 8.59 12.58
CA GLU A 163 11.44 9.49 13.03
C GLU A 163 10.07 9.15 12.41
N THR A 164 10.07 8.69 11.15
CA THR A 164 8.83 8.24 10.49
C THR A 164 8.35 6.92 11.09
N ALA A 165 9.26 6.00 11.40
CA ALA A 165 8.94 4.75 12.05
C ALA A 165 8.39 4.95 13.46
N GLU A 166 8.94 5.90 14.22
CA GLU A 166 8.43 6.29 15.53
C GLU A 166 7.00 6.83 15.45
N THR A 167 6.71 7.69 14.47
CA THR A 167 5.37 8.24 14.24
C THR A 167 4.36 7.16 13.85
N LEU A 168 4.79 6.13 13.11
CA LEU A 168 3.94 5.01 12.74
C LEU A 168 3.50 4.18 13.95
N LEU A 169 4.31 4.09 15.01
CA LEU A 169 3.91 3.41 16.25
C LEU A 169 2.71 4.09 16.92
N ASP A 170 2.68 5.43 16.91
CA ASP A 170 1.54 6.18 17.46
C ASP A 170 0.27 5.92 16.64
N GLN A 171 0.39 5.84 15.31
CA GLN A 171 -0.73 5.53 14.43
C GLN A 171 -1.26 4.11 14.66
N VAL A 172 -0.36 3.12 14.75
CA VAL A 172 -0.73 1.74 15.05
C VAL A 172 -1.44 1.64 16.39
N ALA A 173 -0.94 2.29 17.44
CA ALA A 173 -1.59 2.30 18.75
C ALA A 173 -2.95 3.01 18.74
N ALA A 174 -3.09 4.12 17.99
CA ALA A 174 -4.37 4.80 17.84
C ALA A 174 -5.41 3.92 17.13
N HIS A 175 -5.03 3.26 16.04
CA HIS A 175 -5.91 2.35 15.32
C HIS A 175 -6.26 1.10 16.13
N ALA A 176 -5.30 0.55 16.89
CA ALA A 176 -5.56 -0.59 17.77
C ALA A 176 -6.57 -0.22 18.87
N ARG A 177 -6.48 0.99 19.42
CA ARG A 177 -7.45 1.53 20.38
C ARG A 177 -8.84 1.66 19.76
N GLU A 178 -8.95 2.33 18.61
CA GLU A 178 -10.22 2.50 17.90
C GLU A 178 -10.86 1.14 17.58
N ALA A 179 -10.06 0.19 17.06
CA ALA A 179 -10.53 -1.15 16.71
C ALA A 179 -10.97 -1.97 17.94
N SER A 180 -10.35 -1.74 19.11
CA SER A 180 -10.73 -2.44 20.36
C SER A 180 -12.14 -2.08 20.86
N GLU A 181 -12.70 -0.98 20.40
CA GLU A 181 -14.07 -0.54 20.72
C GLU A 181 -15.12 -1.13 19.75
N THR A 182 -14.67 -1.93 18.77
CA THR A 182 -15.50 -2.53 17.71
C THR A 182 -15.51 -4.06 17.77
N ASP A 183 -16.40 -4.70 17.00
CA ASP A 183 -16.43 -6.16 16.85
C ASP A 183 -15.28 -6.72 15.99
N GLU A 184 -14.46 -5.85 15.37
CA GLU A 184 -13.32 -6.22 14.53
C GLU A 184 -11.99 -5.73 15.13
N PRO A 185 -11.43 -6.44 16.13
CA PRO A 185 -10.20 -6.02 16.77
C PRO A 185 -9.01 -6.06 15.80
N TYR A 186 -8.02 -5.21 16.07
CA TYR A 186 -6.78 -5.18 15.31
C TYR A 186 -6.07 -6.56 15.43
N PRO A 187 -5.55 -7.14 14.34
CA PRO A 187 -4.92 -8.46 14.37
C PRO A 187 -3.73 -8.52 15.35
N SER A 188 -3.82 -9.40 16.33
CA SER A 188 -2.83 -9.48 17.42
C SER A 188 -1.44 -9.91 16.96
N GLU A 189 -1.34 -10.75 15.92
CA GLU A 189 -0.05 -11.14 15.33
C GLU A 189 0.71 -9.94 14.74
N GLU A 190 -0.02 -8.95 14.23
CA GLU A 190 0.55 -7.73 13.66
C GLU A 190 1.06 -6.80 14.76
N LEU A 191 0.28 -6.63 15.83
CA LEU A 191 0.66 -5.87 17.01
C LEU A 191 1.87 -6.48 17.75
N ASP A 192 1.86 -7.80 17.96
CA ASP A 192 2.96 -8.53 18.60
C ASP A 192 4.27 -8.31 17.85
N TRP A 193 4.23 -8.47 16.52
CA TRP A 193 5.41 -8.29 15.68
C TRP A 193 5.93 -6.86 15.73
N ILE A 194 5.05 -5.86 15.60
CA ILE A 194 5.43 -4.43 15.58
C ILE A 194 6.00 -4.03 16.94
N ALA A 195 5.32 -4.39 18.04
CA ALA A 195 5.80 -4.11 19.40
C ALA A 195 7.17 -4.76 19.66
N THR A 196 7.33 -6.03 19.30
CA THR A 196 8.60 -6.75 19.45
C THR A 196 9.73 -6.09 18.65
N LYS A 197 9.46 -5.69 17.40
CA LYS A 197 10.46 -5.03 16.55
C LYS A 197 10.84 -3.64 17.06
N ALA A 198 9.86 -2.84 17.48
CA ALA A 198 10.10 -1.54 18.09
C ALA A 198 10.91 -1.64 19.39
N PHE A 199 10.61 -2.64 20.23
CA PHE A 199 11.37 -2.85 21.47
C PHE A 199 12.80 -3.30 21.20
N ASN A 200 13.03 -4.19 20.22
CA ASN A 200 14.39 -4.57 19.84
C ASN A 200 15.20 -3.37 19.34
N HIS A 201 14.58 -2.47 18.57
CA HIS A 201 15.22 -1.21 18.17
C HIS A 201 15.52 -0.31 19.38
N ALA A 202 14.65 -0.27 20.38
CA ALA A 202 14.94 0.44 21.64
C ALA A 202 16.18 -0.13 22.35
N VAL A 203 16.36 -1.46 22.35
CA VAL A 203 17.57 -2.11 22.88
C VAL A 203 18.81 -1.73 22.06
N ASP A 204 18.71 -1.68 20.73
CA ASP A 204 19.81 -1.23 19.87
C ASP A 204 20.22 0.22 20.18
N LEU A 205 19.24 1.11 20.42
CA LEU A 205 19.47 2.50 20.85
C LEU A 205 20.14 2.58 22.23
N TYR A 206 19.74 1.71 23.17
CA TYR A 206 20.38 1.61 24.48
C TYR A 206 21.86 1.21 24.36
N LEU A 207 22.17 0.19 23.55
CA LEU A 207 23.55 -0.23 23.27
C LEU A 207 24.36 0.87 22.57
N GLY A 208 23.67 1.71 21.79
CA GLY A 208 24.22 2.93 21.18
C GLY A 208 24.37 4.12 22.13
N GLN A 209 24.11 3.97 23.43
CA GLN A 209 24.13 5.03 24.46
C GLN A 209 23.15 6.19 24.20
N GLN A 210 22.05 5.91 23.49
CA GLN A 210 20.98 6.87 23.23
C GLN A 210 19.80 6.61 24.18
N GLU A 211 20.01 6.86 25.48
CA GLU A 211 19.03 6.53 26.53
C GLU A 211 17.66 7.17 26.35
N ASP A 212 17.61 8.45 25.96
CA ASP A 212 16.35 9.16 25.77
C ASP A 212 15.53 8.55 24.63
N ALA A 213 16.18 8.26 23.50
CA ALA A 213 15.54 7.61 22.36
C ALA A 213 15.09 6.18 22.71
N CYS A 214 15.92 5.42 23.43
CA CYS A 214 15.55 4.10 23.95
C CYS A 214 14.25 4.16 24.78
N LYS A 215 14.15 5.10 25.73
CA LYS A 215 12.95 5.24 26.59
C LYS A 215 11.70 5.57 25.77
N VAL A 216 11.82 6.44 24.77
CA VAL A 216 10.70 6.79 23.87
C VAL A 216 10.24 5.56 23.09
N TRP A 217 11.16 4.86 22.43
CA TRP A 217 10.84 3.68 21.62
C TRP A 217 10.29 2.52 22.44
N ALA A 218 10.87 2.24 23.61
CA ALA A 218 10.39 1.19 24.50
C ALA A 218 8.97 1.51 25.02
N SER A 219 8.69 2.76 25.38
CA SER A 219 7.36 3.20 25.82
C SER A 219 6.31 3.03 24.72
N LYS A 220 6.63 3.42 23.48
CA LYS A 220 5.74 3.24 22.33
C LYS A 220 5.52 1.77 21.99
N ALA A 221 6.54 0.93 22.09
CA ALA A 221 6.43 -0.51 21.91
C ALA A 221 5.48 -1.15 22.95
N ILE A 222 5.61 -0.75 24.22
CA ILE A 222 4.71 -1.19 25.30
C ILE A 222 3.27 -0.74 25.03
N ASN A 223 3.06 0.49 24.57
CA ASN A 223 1.73 0.98 24.21
C ASN A 223 1.07 0.18 23.08
N VAL A 224 1.84 -0.30 22.10
CA VAL A 224 1.34 -1.19 21.04
C VAL A 224 1.05 -2.59 21.62
N ALA A 225 1.95 -3.12 22.44
CA ALA A 225 1.81 -4.44 23.08
C ALA A 225 0.55 -4.55 23.96
N HIS A 226 0.10 -3.44 24.55
CA HIS A 226 -1.12 -3.37 25.35
C HIS A 226 -2.37 -3.90 24.61
N PHE A 227 -2.42 -3.74 23.29
CA PHE A 227 -3.57 -4.16 22.48
C PHE A 227 -3.46 -5.59 21.93
N VAL A 228 -2.40 -6.33 22.27
CA VAL A 228 -2.25 -7.73 21.88
C VAL A 228 -3.24 -8.57 22.69
N ASN A 229 -3.97 -9.46 22.00
CA ASN A 229 -4.92 -10.38 22.65
C ASN A 229 -4.19 -11.59 23.24
N ASP A 230 -3.34 -11.34 24.25
CA ASP A 230 -2.53 -12.34 24.95
C ASP A 230 -2.64 -12.23 26.48
N GLU A 231 -3.73 -11.64 26.98
CA GLU A 231 -3.95 -11.37 28.40
C GLU A 231 -2.83 -10.47 29.01
N GLY A 232 -2.29 -9.56 28.21
CA GLY A 232 -1.25 -8.61 28.60
C GLY A 232 0.09 -9.27 28.90
N ALA A 233 0.36 -10.44 28.31
CA ALA A 233 1.61 -11.16 28.53
C ALA A 233 2.80 -10.41 27.90
N LEU A 234 2.67 -9.95 26.65
CA LEU A 234 3.70 -9.21 25.95
C LEU A 234 3.98 -7.87 26.63
N GLU A 235 2.95 -7.11 27.00
CA GLU A 235 3.12 -5.82 27.68
C GLU A 235 3.96 -5.97 28.95
N ARG A 236 3.61 -6.93 29.82
CA ARG A 236 4.35 -7.22 31.06
C ARG A 236 5.80 -7.62 30.77
N LEU A 237 6.01 -8.49 29.78
CA LEU A 237 7.36 -8.92 29.38
C LEU A 237 8.23 -7.74 28.95
N LEU A 238 7.69 -6.81 28.16
CA LEU A 238 8.42 -5.64 27.69
C LEU A 238 8.70 -4.64 28.84
N GLN A 239 7.75 -4.44 29.75
CA GLN A 239 7.93 -3.62 30.96
C GLN A 239 9.04 -4.18 31.86
N GLU A 240 9.05 -5.50 32.11
CA GLU A 240 10.09 -6.16 32.91
C GLU A 240 11.48 -6.02 32.27
N LYS A 241 11.58 -6.20 30.95
CA LYS A 241 12.83 -6.01 30.22
C LYS A 241 13.33 -4.57 30.27
N LEU A 242 12.44 -3.59 30.14
CA LEU A 242 12.80 -2.18 30.23
C LEU A 242 13.29 -1.82 31.63
N ALA A 243 12.61 -2.30 32.67
CA ALA A 243 13.05 -2.12 34.05
C ALA A 243 14.45 -2.72 34.28
N GLY A 244 14.73 -3.91 33.74
CA GLY A 244 16.05 -4.52 33.78
C GLY A 244 17.13 -3.65 33.12
N LEU A 245 16.88 -3.12 31.92
CA LEU A 245 17.80 -2.24 31.20
C LEU A 245 18.12 -0.96 31.99
N LEU A 246 17.13 -0.37 32.65
CA LEU A 246 17.28 0.87 33.43
C LEU A 246 17.93 0.66 34.81
N LEU A 247 18.07 -0.58 35.27
CA LEU A 247 18.77 -0.93 36.52
C LEU A 247 20.28 -1.14 36.30
N ASP A 248 20.71 -1.36 35.05
CA ASP A 248 22.10 -1.57 34.65
C ASP A 248 22.85 -0.24 34.33
N THR A 249 22.19 0.92 34.47
CA THR A 249 22.77 2.28 34.38
C THR A 249 23.16 2.82 35.74
#